data_AF-A0A9R0VYT6-F1
#
_entry.id   AF-A0A9R0VYT6-F1
#
_cell.length_a   1.000
_cell.length_b   1.000
_cell.length_c   1.000
_cell.angle_alpha   90.00
_cell.angle_beta   90.00
_cell.angle_gamma   90.00
#
_symmetry.space_group_name_H-M   'P 1'
#
loop_
_entity.id
_entity.type
_entity.pdbx_description
1 polymer ?
#
loop_
_entity_poly.entity_id
_entity_poly.type
_entity_poly.pdbx_seq_one_letter_code
_entity_poly.pdbx_strand_id
1 'polypeptide(L)'
;MGSTDPPGAERRRPAPPPPSPIVHLSFSSDASCFVVAGTSSVHWLSCDTFGLRGLYQEKDARKTIAAAAGDMLSLKESACATMSCVDSTKFFIRRWKPGYMNYHWRYFEGEKTYTGGEDDVRAVRVHGAKTVVVLVDRLEVLGCRTKDTEDKELWLLHSVVTGGNPLGLCAVSPGAPFTFACPGARDGEVHVERWEDKGEVAGSVVAIRAHSSRLASIAMSCDGRLVATASVRGTLVRVFSATDGALLQEVSGGA
;
A
#
# COMPACT_ATOMS: atom_id res chain seq x y z
N MET A 1 -23.95 -19.21 51.26
CA MET A 1 -23.34 -19.76 50.02
C MET A 1 -22.55 -18.65 49.37
N GLY A 2 -21.27 -18.51 49.74
CA GLY A 2 -20.38 -17.50 49.16
C GLY A 2 -19.50 -18.17 48.10
N SER A 3 -19.53 -17.65 46.88
CA SER A 3 -18.64 -18.06 45.79
C SER A 3 -17.26 -17.44 46.00
N THR A 4 -16.27 -18.28 46.28
CA THR A 4 -14.86 -17.91 46.31
C THR A 4 -14.30 -18.02 44.89
N ASP A 5 -14.18 -16.90 44.18
CA ASP A 5 -13.26 -16.83 43.05
C ASP A 5 -11.82 -16.75 43.60
N PRO A 6 -10.87 -17.55 43.09
CA PRO A 6 -9.49 -17.51 43.57
C PRO A 6 -8.80 -16.23 43.08
N PRO A 7 -8.02 -15.53 43.92
CA PRO A 7 -7.23 -14.38 43.50
C PRO A 7 -5.94 -14.88 42.82
N GLY A 8 -5.63 -14.35 41.64
CA GLY A 8 -4.28 -14.47 41.06
C GLY A 8 -4.13 -15.21 39.73
N ALA A 9 -5.17 -15.35 38.91
CA ALA A 9 -4.96 -15.70 37.51
C ALA A 9 -4.38 -14.48 36.77
N GLU A 10 -3.06 -14.34 36.75
CA GLU A 10 -2.38 -13.47 35.79
C GLU A 10 -2.96 -13.77 34.40
N ARG A 11 -3.54 -12.73 33.76
CA ARG A 11 -3.92 -12.79 32.35
C ARG A 11 -2.65 -13.04 31.55
N ARG A 12 -2.31 -14.31 31.32
CA ARG A 12 -1.23 -14.69 30.41
C ARG A 12 -1.50 -14.00 29.08
N ARG A 13 -0.56 -13.17 28.64
CA ARG A 13 -0.58 -12.66 27.26
C ARG A 13 -0.74 -13.88 26.35
N PRO A 14 -1.65 -13.87 25.37
CA PRO A 14 -1.76 -14.96 24.41
C PRO A 14 -0.37 -15.29 23.86
N ALA A 15 -0.02 -16.58 23.85
CA ALA A 15 1.22 -17.01 23.22
C ALA A 15 1.22 -16.47 21.78
N PRO A 16 2.33 -15.89 21.30
CA PRO A 16 2.39 -15.41 19.93
C PRO A 16 2.03 -16.59 19.01
N PRO A 17 1.19 -16.36 17.98
CA PRO A 17 0.87 -17.42 17.03
C PRO A 17 2.17 -17.99 16.42
N PRO A 18 2.19 -19.29 16.06
CA PRO A 18 3.35 -19.89 15.42
C PRO A 18 3.79 -19.03 14.21
N PRO A 19 5.11 -18.91 13.96
CA PRO A 19 5.61 -18.01 12.94
C PRO A 19 5.05 -18.43 11.57
N SER A 20 4.13 -17.62 11.03
CA SER A 20 3.72 -17.75 9.64
C SER A 20 4.89 -17.31 8.76
N PRO A 21 5.14 -17.98 7.62
CA PRO A 21 6.22 -17.57 6.72
C PRO A 21 5.98 -16.13 6.28
N ILE A 22 7.04 -15.32 6.33
CA ILE A 22 6.99 -13.92 5.90
C ILE A 22 6.83 -13.90 4.38
N VAL A 23 5.81 -13.19 3.91
CA VAL A 23 5.45 -13.08 2.48
C VAL A 23 5.68 -11.68 1.93
N HIS A 24 5.66 -10.65 2.79
CA HIS A 24 5.88 -9.28 2.37
C HIS A 24 6.52 -8.45 3.48
N LEU A 25 7.50 -7.62 3.10
CA LEU A 25 8.19 -6.66 3.95
C LEU A 25 8.19 -5.29 3.26
N SER A 26 7.86 -4.25 4.00
CA SER A 26 8.00 -2.87 3.51
C SER A 26 8.16 -1.89 4.66
N PHE A 27 8.50 -0.65 4.34
CA PHE A 27 8.27 0.46 5.26
C PHE A 27 6.84 0.98 5.08
N SER A 28 6.33 1.70 6.10
CA SER A 28 5.20 2.61 5.91
C SER A 28 5.59 3.75 4.98
N SER A 29 4.61 4.42 4.38
CA SER A 29 4.87 5.52 3.45
C SER A 29 5.75 6.59 4.09
N ASP A 30 5.48 6.97 5.34
CA ASP A 30 6.29 7.94 6.10
C ASP A 30 7.62 7.40 6.67
N ALA A 31 7.95 6.13 6.39
CA ALA A 31 9.10 5.40 6.92
C ALA A 31 9.17 5.26 8.46
N SER A 32 8.10 5.59 9.19
CA SER A 32 8.07 5.50 10.66
C SER A 32 7.86 4.08 11.19
N CYS A 33 7.37 3.17 10.35
CA CYS A 33 7.10 1.79 10.71
C CYS A 33 7.68 0.79 9.70
N PHE A 34 8.11 -0.36 10.21
CA PHE A 34 8.40 -1.57 9.46
C PHE A 34 7.16 -2.46 9.42
N VAL A 35 6.72 -2.82 8.21
CA VAL A 35 5.53 -3.64 7.95
C VAL A 35 5.96 -5.06 7.64
N VAL A 36 5.52 -6.01 8.47
CA VAL A 36 5.85 -7.43 8.34
C VAL A 36 4.56 -8.21 8.15
N ALA A 37 4.37 -8.75 6.94
CA ALA A 37 3.24 -9.62 6.64
C ALA A 37 3.70 -11.07 6.56
N GLY A 38 3.08 -11.92 7.36
CA GLY A 38 3.04 -13.37 7.13
C GLY A 38 1.76 -13.76 6.41
N THR A 39 1.53 -15.06 6.19
CA THR A 39 0.35 -15.55 5.46
C THR A 39 -0.98 -15.31 6.15
N SER A 40 -0.99 -15.15 7.49
CA SER A 40 -2.22 -15.00 8.28
C SER A 40 -2.26 -13.77 9.20
N SER A 41 -1.17 -13.00 9.28
CA SER A 41 -1.12 -11.78 10.09
C SER A 41 -0.17 -10.74 9.51
N VAL A 42 -0.44 -9.46 9.78
CA VAL A 42 0.45 -8.34 9.43
C VAL A 42 0.69 -7.46 10.63
N HIS A 43 1.95 -7.13 10.88
CA HIS A 43 2.39 -6.30 11.99
C HIS A 43 3.02 -5.02 11.46
N TRP A 44 2.59 -3.86 11.96
CA TRP A 44 3.27 -2.58 11.76
C TRP A 44 4.04 -2.27 13.04
N LEU A 45 5.36 -2.21 12.96
CA LEU A 45 6.27 -2.02 14.09
C LEU A 45 6.97 -0.67 13.96
N SER A 46 6.97 0.15 15.00
CA SER A 46 7.71 1.42 15.01
C SER A 46 9.20 1.18 14.75
N CYS A 47 9.81 1.94 13.85
CA CYS A 47 11.25 1.86 13.55
C CYS A 47 12.11 2.27 14.76
N ASP A 48 11.61 3.20 15.60
CA ASP A 48 12.36 3.71 16.76
C ASP A 48 12.30 2.77 17.97
N THR A 49 11.13 2.19 18.22
CA THR A 49 10.85 1.46 19.48
C THR A 49 10.63 -0.03 19.28
N PHE A 50 10.46 -0.49 18.04
CA PHE A 50 9.95 -1.81 17.68
C PHE A 50 8.57 -2.15 18.31
N GLY A 51 7.90 -1.15 18.88
CA GLY A 51 6.57 -1.29 19.46
C GLY A 51 5.52 -1.48 18.37
N LEU A 52 4.51 -2.30 18.67
CA LEU A 52 3.40 -2.58 17.76
C LEU A 52 2.51 -1.34 17.58
N ARG A 53 2.35 -0.91 16.32
CA ARG A 53 1.54 0.23 15.87
C ARG A 53 0.30 -0.17 15.09
N GLY A 54 0.22 -1.41 14.65
CA GLY A 54 -0.92 -1.95 13.93
C GLY A 54 -0.85 -3.48 13.86
N LEU A 55 -2.00 -4.14 13.95
CA LEU A 55 -2.12 -5.59 13.83
C LEU A 55 -3.30 -5.95 12.94
N TYR A 56 -3.02 -6.73 11.91
CA TYR A 56 -4.02 -7.44 11.13
C TYR A 56 -3.90 -8.94 11.40
N GLN A 57 -5.05 -9.61 11.57
CA GLN A 57 -5.11 -11.07 11.65
C GLN A 57 -6.23 -11.55 10.73
N GLU A 58 -5.86 -12.34 9.72
CA GLU A 58 -6.80 -12.95 8.81
C GLU A 58 -7.60 -14.02 9.56
N LYS A 59 -8.94 -13.93 9.46
CA LYS A 59 -9.84 -14.86 10.17
C LYS A 59 -10.32 -15.98 9.26
N ASP A 60 -10.34 -15.77 7.95
CA ASP A 60 -10.70 -16.81 7.00
C ASP A 60 -9.47 -17.65 6.66
N ALA A 61 -9.44 -18.88 7.14
CA ALA A 61 -8.31 -19.81 6.94
C ALA A 61 -8.04 -20.14 5.46
N ARG A 62 -8.98 -19.84 4.55
CA ARG A 62 -8.78 -20.01 3.10
C ARG A 62 -8.02 -18.86 2.46
N LYS A 63 -7.98 -17.70 3.11
CA LYS A 63 -7.30 -16.51 2.61
C LYS A 63 -5.86 -16.50 3.06
N THR A 64 -4.96 -16.19 2.13
CA THR A 64 -3.54 -15.94 2.43
C THR A 64 -3.22 -14.48 2.12
N ILE A 65 -2.63 -13.79 3.08
CA ILE A 65 -2.12 -12.43 2.85
C ILE A 65 -0.97 -12.51 1.84
N ALA A 66 -0.93 -11.53 0.93
CA ALA A 66 0.09 -11.43 -0.11
C ALA A 66 0.83 -10.09 -0.08
N ALA A 67 0.17 -9.00 0.34
CA ALA A 67 0.82 -7.70 0.52
C ALA A 67 0.10 -6.85 1.57
N ALA A 68 0.79 -5.84 2.08
CA ALA A 68 0.22 -4.87 3.00
C ALA A 68 0.89 -3.50 2.86
N ALA A 69 0.17 -2.45 3.25
CA ALA A 69 0.68 -1.08 3.27
C ALA A 69 0.12 -0.29 4.45
N GLY A 70 0.83 0.76 4.84
CA GLY A 70 0.36 1.72 5.82
C GLY A 70 1.05 3.06 5.60
N ASP A 71 0.36 4.19 5.81
CA ASP A 71 0.97 5.52 5.70
C ASP A 71 1.60 5.98 7.03
N MET A 72 1.03 5.56 8.17
CA MET A 72 1.48 5.74 9.56
C MET A 72 1.71 7.19 10.03
N LEU A 73 1.19 8.16 9.27
CA LEU A 73 1.40 9.61 9.45
C LEU A 73 1.03 10.12 10.85
N SER A 74 -0.08 9.65 11.43
CA SER A 74 -0.49 10.04 12.79
C SER A 74 -1.51 9.06 13.40
N LEU A 75 -1.65 9.04 14.73
CA LEU A 75 -2.62 8.16 15.40
C LEU A 75 -4.09 8.37 14.98
N LYS A 76 -4.44 9.53 14.40
CA LYS A 76 -5.80 9.86 13.99
C LYS A 76 -6.05 9.75 12.48
N GLU A 77 -5.00 9.92 11.69
CA GLU A 77 -5.09 10.03 10.23
C GLU A 77 -4.43 8.85 9.50
N SER A 78 -3.74 7.96 10.22
CA SER A 78 -3.14 6.79 9.60
C SER A 78 -4.20 5.86 9.03
N ALA A 79 -3.81 5.18 7.96
CA ALA A 79 -4.53 4.09 7.36
C ALA A 79 -3.60 2.90 7.12
N CYS A 80 -4.19 1.71 7.20
CA CYS A 80 -3.58 0.44 6.82
C CYS A 80 -4.43 -0.20 5.72
N ALA A 81 -3.78 -0.97 4.86
CA ALA A 81 -4.46 -1.89 3.96
C ALA A 81 -3.74 -3.23 3.86
N THR A 82 -4.51 -4.28 3.61
CA THR A 82 -4.02 -5.62 3.25
C THR A 82 -4.60 -6.07 1.94
N MET A 83 -3.80 -6.86 1.23
CA MET A 83 -4.21 -7.67 0.10
C MET A 83 -4.10 -9.14 0.51
N SER A 84 -5.23 -9.83 0.55
CA SER A 84 -5.30 -11.28 0.71
C SER A 84 -5.81 -11.92 -0.57
N CYS A 85 -5.45 -13.17 -0.84
CA CYS A 85 -5.96 -13.94 -1.97
C CYS A 85 -6.45 -15.33 -1.56
N VAL A 86 -7.28 -15.92 -2.42
CA VAL A 86 -7.65 -17.34 -2.40
C VAL A 86 -7.21 -17.93 -3.74
N ASP A 87 -6.39 -18.98 -3.68
CA ASP A 87 -5.87 -19.70 -4.85
C ASP A 87 -5.27 -18.81 -5.95
N SER A 88 -4.78 -17.61 -5.59
CA SER A 88 -4.28 -16.59 -6.52
C SER A 88 -5.26 -16.15 -7.62
N THR A 89 -6.57 -16.42 -7.47
CA THR A 89 -7.60 -16.09 -8.48
C THR A 89 -8.64 -15.09 -7.98
N LYS A 90 -8.72 -14.91 -6.66
CA LYS A 90 -9.64 -13.97 -6.03
C LYS A 90 -8.88 -13.15 -5.00
N PHE A 91 -8.91 -11.83 -5.15
CA PHE A 91 -8.18 -10.90 -4.28
C PHE A 91 -9.14 -10.07 -3.44
N PHE A 92 -8.74 -9.81 -2.20
CA PHE A 92 -9.50 -9.05 -1.21
C PHE A 92 -8.62 -7.91 -0.72
N ILE A 93 -9.03 -6.69 -1.03
CA ILE A 93 -8.41 -5.48 -0.52
C ILE A 93 -9.22 -5.00 0.67
N ARG A 94 -8.57 -4.90 1.82
CA ARG A 94 -9.20 -4.47 3.07
C ARG A 94 -8.49 -3.26 3.63
N ARG A 95 -9.26 -2.25 4.06
CA ARG A 95 -8.73 -1.02 4.63
C ARG A 95 -9.30 -0.76 6.03
N TRP A 96 -8.47 -0.21 6.91
CA TRP A 96 -8.87 0.23 8.25
C TRP A 96 -7.91 1.29 8.79
N LYS A 97 -8.32 2.01 9.83
CA LYS A 97 -7.41 2.87 10.60
C LYS A 97 -6.77 2.10 11.76
N PRO A 98 -5.45 2.17 11.97
CA PRO A 98 -4.84 1.69 13.21
C PRO A 98 -5.24 2.63 14.36
N GLY A 99 -6.34 2.33 15.05
CA GLY A 99 -6.76 3.12 16.21
C GLY A 99 -5.93 2.84 17.46
N TYR A 100 -6.28 3.46 18.58
CA TYR A 100 -5.53 3.39 19.86
C TYR A 100 -5.22 1.97 20.36
N MET A 101 -6.06 0.99 20.03
CA MET A 101 -5.90 -0.41 20.43
C MET A 101 -5.29 -1.30 19.34
N ASN A 102 -4.89 -0.74 18.19
CA ASN A 102 -4.27 -1.42 17.05
C ASN A 102 -5.09 -2.56 16.40
N TYR A 103 -6.37 -2.75 16.78
CA TYR A 103 -7.23 -3.80 16.22
C TYR A 103 -7.96 -3.35 14.94
N HIS A 104 -7.80 -4.11 13.85
CA HIS A 104 -8.36 -3.77 12.54
C HIS A 104 -9.90 -3.73 12.48
N TRP A 105 -10.61 -4.50 13.32
CA TRP A 105 -12.07 -4.68 13.19
C TRP A 105 -12.88 -3.51 13.75
N ARG A 106 -12.31 -2.73 14.66
CA ARG A 106 -13.02 -1.61 15.31
C ARG A 106 -13.04 -0.35 14.44
N TYR A 107 -12.15 -0.26 13.46
CA TYR A 107 -11.92 0.90 12.60
C TYR A 107 -11.88 0.53 11.11
N PHE A 108 -12.64 -0.51 10.75
CA PHE A 108 -12.81 -0.91 9.36
C PHE A 108 -13.35 0.26 8.53
N GLU A 109 -12.76 0.49 7.36
CA GLU A 109 -13.11 1.58 6.44
C GLU A 109 -13.72 1.08 5.12
N GLY A 110 -13.53 -0.20 4.80
CA GLY A 110 -14.13 -0.81 3.63
C GLY A 110 -13.30 -1.98 3.11
N GLU A 111 -13.93 -2.73 2.22
CA GLU A 111 -13.26 -3.75 1.42
C GLU A 111 -13.69 -3.66 -0.05
N LYS A 112 -12.84 -4.17 -0.93
CA LYS A 112 -13.15 -4.43 -2.35
C LYS A 112 -12.62 -5.81 -2.70
N THR A 113 -13.43 -6.55 -3.45
CA THR A 113 -13.07 -7.86 -3.96
C THR A 113 -12.85 -7.77 -5.46
N TYR A 114 -11.78 -8.40 -5.92
CA TYR A 114 -11.47 -8.57 -7.34
C TYR A 114 -11.63 -10.05 -7.69
N THR A 115 -12.38 -10.32 -8.75
CA THR A 115 -12.76 -11.69 -9.17
C THR A 115 -12.72 -11.76 -10.68
N GLY A 116 -11.81 -12.57 -11.23
CA GLY A 116 -11.75 -12.81 -12.66
C GLY A 116 -10.32 -13.09 -13.14
N GLY A 117 -10.19 -13.70 -14.32
CA GLY A 117 -8.89 -14.03 -14.90
C GLY A 117 -8.04 -12.81 -15.30
N GLU A 118 -8.68 -11.65 -15.48
CA GLU A 118 -8.00 -10.38 -15.80
C GLU A 118 -7.58 -9.59 -14.55
N ASP A 119 -8.14 -9.93 -13.39
CA ASP A 119 -7.89 -9.25 -12.12
C ASP A 119 -6.70 -9.90 -11.38
N ASP A 120 -5.48 -9.55 -11.79
CA ASP A 120 -4.24 -10.00 -11.13
C ASP A 120 -3.64 -8.86 -10.30
N VAL A 121 -3.93 -8.84 -9.00
CA VAL A 121 -3.48 -7.80 -8.07
C VAL A 121 -2.08 -8.11 -7.54
N ARG A 122 -1.16 -7.16 -7.73
CA ARG A 122 0.25 -7.29 -7.39
C ARG A 122 0.66 -6.51 -6.15
N ALA A 123 0.03 -5.36 -5.88
CA ALA A 123 0.39 -4.55 -4.73
C ALA A 123 -0.77 -3.68 -4.26
N VAL A 124 -0.65 -3.20 -3.01
CA VAL A 124 -1.53 -2.19 -2.41
C VAL A 124 -0.68 -1.06 -1.81
N ARG A 125 -1.16 0.18 -1.88
CA ARG A 125 -0.60 1.37 -1.23
C ARG A 125 -1.73 2.19 -0.60
N VAL A 126 -1.39 3.07 0.34
CA VAL A 126 -2.36 3.95 1.00
C VAL A 126 -1.81 5.37 1.14
N HIS A 127 -2.72 6.34 1.08
CA HIS A 127 -2.47 7.74 1.38
C HIS A 127 -3.76 8.40 1.86
N GLY A 128 -3.84 8.80 3.13
CA GLY A 128 -4.97 9.58 3.65
C GLY A 128 -6.28 8.79 3.62
N ALA A 129 -7.20 9.10 2.71
CA ALA A 129 -8.46 8.35 2.50
C ALA A 129 -8.43 7.45 1.24
N LYS A 130 -7.30 7.43 0.52
CA LYS A 130 -7.15 6.75 -0.76
C LYS A 130 -6.38 5.44 -0.59
N THR A 131 -6.82 4.41 -1.32
CA THR A 131 -6.13 3.12 -1.48
C THR A 131 -5.76 2.96 -2.94
N VAL A 132 -4.49 2.74 -3.24
CA VAL A 132 -4.04 2.43 -4.60
C VAL A 132 -3.87 0.93 -4.71
N VAL A 133 -4.61 0.32 -5.63
CA VAL A 133 -4.53 -1.11 -5.96
C VAL A 133 -3.79 -1.23 -7.28
N VAL A 134 -2.72 -2.01 -7.29
CA VAL A 134 -1.86 -2.19 -8.46
C VAL A 134 -2.15 -3.55 -9.06
N LEU A 135 -2.76 -3.56 -10.23
CA LEU A 135 -2.95 -4.76 -11.03
C LEU A 135 -1.84 -4.86 -12.09
N VAL A 136 -1.76 -6.00 -12.77
CA VAL A 136 -0.76 -6.23 -13.83
C VAL A 136 -0.89 -5.25 -15.00
N ASP A 137 -2.09 -4.80 -15.33
CA ASP A 137 -2.38 -4.00 -16.52
C ASP A 137 -2.92 -2.60 -16.23
N ARG A 138 -3.17 -2.29 -14.96
CA ARG A 138 -3.73 -1.00 -14.53
C ARG A 138 -3.49 -0.74 -13.05
N LEU A 139 -3.66 0.52 -12.66
CA LEU A 139 -3.81 0.94 -11.27
C LEU A 139 -5.23 1.46 -11.04
N GLU A 140 -5.77 1.16 -9.88
CA GLU A 140 -7.04 1.71 -9.42
C GLU A 140 -6.84 2.50 -8.13
N VAL A 141 -7.29 3.75 -8.12
CA VAL A 141 -7.36 4.59 -6.91
C VAL A 141 -8.77 4.48 -6.35
N LEU A 142 -8.86 3.99 -5.11
CA LEU A 142 -10.11 3.75 -4.42
C LEU A 142 -10.30 4.74 -3.26
N GLY A 143 -11.52 5.22 -3.10
CA GLY A 143 -11.98 5.98 -1.94
C GLY A 143 -12.72 5.10 -0.95
N CYS A 144 -13.05 5.65 0.21
CA CYS A 144 -13.92 4.98 1.18
C CYS A 144 -15.33 5.56 1.09
N ARG A 145 -16.35 4.70 1.05
CA ARG A 145 -17.76 5.11 1.04
C ARG A 145 -18.55 4.30 2.05
N THR A 146 -19.45 4.97 2.75
CA THR A 146 -20.49 4.32 3.56
C THR A 146 -21.77 4.27 2.75
N LYS A 147 -22.35 3.09 2.59
CA LYS A 147 -23.66 2.88 1.95
C LYS A 147 -24.78 3.31 2.89
N ASP A 148 -25.98 3.46 2.32
CA ASP A 148 -27.20 3.74 3.09
C ASP A 148 -27.52 2.63 4.11
N THR A 149 -27.01 1.42 3.89
CA THR A 149 -27.11 0.27 4.80
C THR A 149 -26.09 0.30 5.95
N GLU A 150 -25.34 1.40 6.13
CA GLU A 150 -24.18 1.55 7.02
C GLU A 150 -22.96 0.67 6.67
N ASP A 151 -23.06 -0.14 5.61
CA ASP A 151 -21.95 -0.96 5.13
C ASP A 151 -20.87 -0.06 4.50
N LYS A 152 -19.62 -0.32 4.86
CA LYS A 152 -18.46 0.40 4.32
C LYS A 152 -17.84 -0.36 3.17
N GLU A 153 -17.60 0.33 2.06
CA GLU A 153 -16.95 -0.23 0.88
C GLU A 153 -15.81 0.64 0.36
N LEU A 154 -14.88 0.02 -0.36
CA LEU A 154 -13.91 0.75 -1.17
C LEU A 154 -14.47 0.91 -2.58
N TRP A 155 -14.54 2.15 -3.06
CA TRP A 155 -15.16 2.47 -4.35
C TRP A 155 -14.16 3.10 -5.30
N LEU A 156 -14.33 2.86 -6.60
CA LEU A 156 -13.38 3.29 -7.63
C LEU A 156 -13.51 4.78 -7.91
N LEU A 157 -12.46 5.55 -7.61
CA LEU A 157 -12.35 6.97 -7.96
C LEU A 157 -11.75 7.16 -9.35
N HIS A 158 -10.66 6.45 -9.60
CA HIS A 158 -9.84 6.66 -10.79
C HIS A 158 -9.15 5.36 -11.22
N SER A 159 -8.92 5.22 -12.52
CA SER A 159 -8.24 4.07 -13.12
C SER A 159 -7.22 4.56 -14.14
N VAL A 160 -6.00 4.02 -14.07
CA VAL A 160 -4.90 4.31 -14.97
C VAL A 160 -4.48 3.01 -15.65
N VAL A 161 -4.64 2.93 -16.97
CA VAL A 161 -4.14 1.79 -17.75
C VAL A 161 -2.62 1.88 -17.85
N THR A 162 -1.93 0.78 -17.57
CA THR A 162 -0.48 0.67 -17.69
C THR A 162 -0.09 -0.34 -18.77
N GLY A 163 1.19 -0.37 -19.13
CA GLY A 163 1.77 -1.58 -19.72
C GLY A 163 1.83 -2.70 -18.68
N GLY A 164 2.47 -3.81 -19.03
CA GLY A 164 2.65 -4.93 -18.08
C GLY A 164 3.44 -4.51 -16.83
N ASN A 165 2.83 -4.65 -15.67
CA ASN A 165 3.36 -4.34 -14.34
C ASN A 165 3.40 -5.58 -13.42
N PRO A 166 4.10 -6.66 -13.80
CA PRO A 166 4.13 -7.90 -13.02
C PRO A 166 4.82 -7.74 -11.65
N LEU A 167 5.63 -6.70 -11.48
CA LEU A 167 6.32 -6.39 -10.22
C LEU A 167 5.46 -5.55 -9.26
N GLY A 168 4.26 -5.10 -9.66
CA GLY A 168 3.41 -4.25 -8.83
C GLY A 168 4.05 -2.90 -8.49
N LEU A 169 4.82 -2.32 -9.42
CA LEU A 169 5.51 -1.04 -9.22
C LEU A 169 4.48 0.09 -9.08
N CYS A 170 4.53 0.76 -7.94
CA CYS A 170 3.80 1.98 -7.64
C CYS A 170 4.47 2.69 -6.45
N ALA A 171 4.79 3.97 -6.62
CA ALA A 171 5.24 4.85 -5.56
C ALA A 171 4.14 5.87 -5.26
N VAL A 172 3.82 6.08 -3.99
CA VAL A 172 2.83 7.05 -3.53
C VAL A 172 3.52 8.02 -2.57
N SER A 173 3.22 9.32 -2.67
CA SER A 173 3.88 10.33 -1.83
C SER A 173 3.31 10.22 -0.41
N PRO A 174 4.17 10.22 0.61
CA PRO A 174 3.72 10.31 2.00
C PRO A 174 3.05 11.64 2.32
N GLY A 175 3.61 12.74 1.79
CA GLY A 175 3.11 14.09 2.01
C GLY A 175 2.01 14.50 1.04
N ALA A 176 1.36 15.61 1.36
CA ALA A 176 0.33 16.22 0.53
C ALA A 176 0.95 17.07 -0.60
N PRO A 177 0.28 17.14 -1.77
CA PRO A 177 -0.97 16.48 -2.06
C PRO A 177 -0.78 15.01 -2.51
N PHE A 178 -1.87 14.27 -2.68
CA PHE A 178 -1.81 12.89 -3.16
C PHE A 178 -1.16 12.84 -4.54
N THR A 179 0.03 12.26 -4.59
CA THR A 179 0.80 12.07 -5.81
C THR A 179 1.14 10.59 -5.91
N PHE A 180 1.18 10.04 -7.12
CA PHE A 180 1.73 8.71 -7.34
C PHE A 180 2.46 8.61 -8.67
N ALA A 181 3.32 7.59 -8.76
CA ALA A 181 4.03 7.23 -9.97
C ALA A 181 3.93 5.71 -10.19
N CYS A 182 3.71 5.30 -11.44
CA CYS A 182 3.63 3.91 -11.88
C CYS A 182 4.22 3.75 -13.28
N PRO A 183 4.43 2.51 -13.77
CA PRO A 183 4.79 2.30 -15.16
C PRO A 183 3.75 2.88 -16.12
N GLY A 184 4.21 3.49 -17.21
CA GLY A 184 3.36 3.95 -18.30
C GLY A 184 2.96 2.82 -19.26
N ALA A 185 2.36 3.18 -20.38
CA ALA A 185 1.88 2.20 -21.39
C ALA A 185 3.02 1.45 -22.11
N ARG A 186 4.23 2.04 -22.16
CA ARG A 186 5.39 1.50 -22.86
C ARG A 186 6.55 1.21 -21.91
N ASP A 187 7.42 0.30 -22.33
CA ASP A 187 8.63 -0.04 -21.61
C ASP A 187 9.47 1.20 -21.28
N GLY A 188 9.80 1.35 -20.00
CA GLY A 188 10.62 2.46 -19.49
C GLY A 188 9.91 3.81 -19.41
N GLU A 189 8.62 3.87 -19.75
CA GLU A 189 7.76 5.02 -19.50
C GLU A 189 7.27 5.02 -18.06
N VAL A 190 7.17 6.21 -17.45
CA VAL A 190 6.64 6.43 -16.10
C VAL A 190 5.44 7.35 -16.25
N HIS A 191 4.32 6.94 -15.68
CA HIS A 191 3.14 7.78 -15.51
C HIS A 191 3.19 8.38 -14.10
N VAL A 192 3.05 9.70 -14.00
CA VAL A 192 3.02 10.44 -12.74
C VAL A 192 1.74 11.25 -12.71
N GLU A 193 1.03 11.20 -11.58
CA GLU A 193 -0.19 11.98 -11.39
C GLU A 193 -0.17 12.71 -10.06
N ARG A 194 -0.47 14.01 -10.07
CA ARG A 194 -0.47 14.88 -8.89
C ARG A 194 -1.84 15.53 -8.71
N TRP A 195 -2.59 15.09 -7.71
CA TRP A 195 -3.95 15.56 -7.43
C TRP A 195 -3.87 16.89 -6.68
N GLU A 196 -4.62 17.91 -7.07
CA GLU A 196 -4.48 19.25 -6.46
C GLU A 196 -5.30 19.39 -5.16
N ASP A 197 -6.32 18.55 -4.95
CA ASP A 197 -7.25 18.62 -3.81
C ASP A 197 -7.37 17.32 -3.01
N LYS A 198 -8.00 17.42 -1.82
CA LYS A 198 -8.48 16.24 -1.06
C LYS A 198 -9.58 15.45 -1.79
N GLY A 199 -10.11 16.01 -2.88
CA GLY A 199 -11.22 15.47 -3.65
C GLY A 199 -10.90 14.20 -4.43
N GLU A 200 -11.83 13.88 -5.33
CA GLU A 200 -11.91 12.64 -6.10
C GLU A 200 -11.50 12.82 -7.56
N VAL A 201 -11.13 14.04 -7.94
CA VAL A 201 -10.77 14.39 -9.31
C VAL A 201 -9.28 14.17 -9.53
N ALA A 202 -8.99 13.41 -10.58
CA ALA A 202 -7.65 13.17 -11.10
C ALA A 202 -6.93 14.50 -11.39
N GLY A 203 -5.63 14.54 -11.08
CA GLY A 203 -4.83 15.74 -11.19
C GLY A 203 -4.07 15.85 -12.51
N SER A 204 -3.00 16.65 -12.50
CA SER A 204 -2.13 16.77 -13.68
C SER A 204 -1.38 15.45 -13.94
N VAL A 205 -1.33 15.04 -15.21
CA VAL A 205 -0.67 13.82 -15.67
C VAL A 205 0.60 14.17 -16.41
N VAL A 206 1.70 13.52 -16.03
CA VAL A 206 3.01 13.64 -16.66
C VAL A 206 3.49 12.26 -17.10
N ALA A 207 3.79 12.11 -18.39
CA ALA A 207 4.36 10.89 -18.95
C ALA A 207 5.85 11.07 -19.26
N ILE A 208 6.70 10.31 -18.59
CA ILE A 208 8.17 10.45 -18.65
C ILE A 208 8.76 9.24 -19.36
N ARG A 209 9.46 9.45 -20.47
CA ARG A 209 10.25 8.39 -21.14
C ARG A 209 11.59 8.21 -20.42
N ALA A 210 11.55 7.56 -19.26
CA ALA A 210 12.70 7.50 -18.36
C ALA A 210 13.81 6.54 -18.82
N HIS A 211 13.44 5.41 -19.43
CA HIS A 211 14.38 4.37 -19.85
C HIS A 211 13.96 3.74 -21.18
N SER A 212 14.87 3.05 -21.84
CA SER A 212 14.60 2.28 -23.07
C SER A 212 14.27 0.80 -22.82
N SER A 213 14.18 0.39 -21.56
CA SER A 213 13.77 -0.95 -21.12
C SER A 213 12.85 -0.84 -19.91
N ARG A 214 12.12 -1.91 -19.61
CA ARG A 214 11.20 -1.99 -18.46
C ARG A 214 11.80 -1.44 -17.17
N LEU A 215 10.94 -0.78 -16.40
CA LEU A 215 11.29 -0.27 -15.07
C LEU A 215 11.50 -1.45 -14.12
N ALA A 216 12.52 -1.34 -13.29
CA ALA A 216 12.78 -2.24 -12.18
C ALA A 216 12.39 -1.61 -10.84
N SER A 217 12.43 -0.28 -10.75
CA SER A 217 12.11 0.45 -9.52
C SER A 217 11.59 1.85 -9.82
N ILE A 218 10.67 2.31 -8.98
CA ILE A 218 10.12 3.67 -8.96
C ILE A 218 10.07 4.09 -7.49
N ALA A 219 10.61 5.27 -7.19
CA ALA A 219 10.51 5.89 -5.88
C ALA A 219 10.08 7.34 -6.05
N MET A 220 9.41 7.88 -5.05
CA MET A 220 8.95 9.26 -5.06
C MET A 220 9.32 9.96 -3.76
N SER A 221 9.68 11.22 -3.89
CA SER A 221 9.99 12.11 -2.76
C SER A 221 8.77 12.34 -1.87
N CYS A 222 9.03 12.73 -0.62
CA CYS A 222 8.01 12.95 0.40
C CYS A 222 6.93 13.95 -0.03
N ASP A 223 7.31 15.02 -0.74
CA ASP A 223 6.43 16.10 -1.22
C ASP A 223 5.84 15.85 -2.62
N GLY A 224 6.13 14.68 -3.20
CA GLY A 224 5.67 14.29 -4.53
C GLY A 224 6.24 15.14 -5.66
N ARG A 225 7.36 15.86 -5.46
CA ARG A 225 7.95 16.74 -6.49
C ARG A 225 9.00 16.07 -7.36
N LEU A 226 9.62 15.01 -6.86
CA LEU A 226 10.67 14.25 -7.52
C LEU A 226 10.30 12.78 -7.66
N VAL A 227 10.58 12.21 -8.83
CA VAL A 227 10.44 10.77 -9.11
C VAL A 227 11.80 10.21 -9.51
N ALA A 228 12.26 9.20 -8.79
CA ALA A 228 13.48 8.46 -9.09
C ALA A 228 13.14 7.11 -9.72
N THR A 229 13.85 6.73 -10.77
CA THR A 229 13.59 5.48 -11.50
C THR A 229 14.87 4.75 -11.88
N ALA A 230 14.77 3.43 -11.94
CA ALA A 230 15.79 2.55 -12.47
C ALA A 230 15.14 1.50 -13.38
N SER A 231 15.85 1.08 -14.43
CA SER A 231 15.39 0.01 -15.33
C SER A 231 16.02 -1.33 -14.99
N VAL A 232 15.48 -2.41 -15.58
CA VAL A 232 16.02 -3.76 -15.45
C VAL A 232 17.46 -3.91 -15.96
N ARG A 233 17.94 -3.00 -16.81
CA ARG A 233 19.35 -2.96 -17.20
C ARG A 233 20.27 -2.50 -16.06
N GLY A 234 19.74 -1.76 -15.09
CA GLY A 234 20.42 -1.47 -13.83
C GLY A 234 21.64 -0.55 -13.90
N THR A 235 21.92 0.09 -15.04
CA THR A 235 23.14 0.91 -15.20
C THR A 235 22.97 2.35 -14.73
N LEU A 236 21.75 2.88 -14.78
CA LEU A 236 21.43 4.28 -14.52
C LEU A 236 20.23 4.41 -13.59
N VAL A 237 20.35 5.30 -12.62
CA VAL A 237 19.25 5.85 -11.83
C VAL A 237 19.01 7.26 -12.32
N ARG A 238 17.76 7.59 -12.65
CA ARG A 238 17.37 8.92 -13.11
C ARG A 238 16.36 9.55 -12.16
N VAL A 239 16.53 10.84 -11.89
CA VAL A 239 15.63 11.65 -11.08
C VAL A 239 14.98 12.70 -11.97
N PHE A 240 13.66 12.75 -11.94
CA PHE A 240 12.84 13.67 -12.73
C PHE A 240 12.01 14.58 -11.84
N SER A 241 11.67 15.75 -12.36
CA SER A 241 10.59 16.58 -11.83
C SER A 241 9.25 15.91 -12.10
N ALA A 242 8.43 15.78 -11.06
CA ALA A 242 7.08 15.22 -11.14
C ALA A 242 6.08 16.19 -11.79
N THR A 243 6.43 17.48 -11.90
CA THR A 243 5.52 18.53 -12.40
C THR A 243 5.54 18.64 -13.92
N ASP A 244 6.72 18.51 -14.53
CA ASP A 244 6.92 18.71 -15.97
C ASP A 244 7.69 17.56 -16.64
N GLY A 245 8.15 16.58 -15.88
CA GLY A 245 8.89 15.43 -16.39
C GLY A 245 10.34 15.73 -16.76
N ALA A 246 10.86 16.92 -16.41
CA ALA A 246 12.24 17.29 -16.72
C ALA A 246 13.24 16.36 -16.00
N LEU A 247 14.25 15.87 -16.73
CA LEU A 247 15.36 15.12 -16.14
C LEU A 247 16.23 16.09 -15.32
N LEU A 248 16.33 15.84 -14.02
CA LEU A 248 17.09 16.68 -13.09
C LEU A 248 18.47 16.09 -12.80
N GLN A 249 18.54 14.76 -12.70
CA GLN A 249 19.79 14.08 -12.38
C GLN A 249 19.84 12.69 -13.00
N GLU A 250 21.04 12.30 -13.42
CA GLU A 250 21.38 10.94 -13.83
C GLU A 250 22.59 10.46 -13.00
N VAL A 251 22.48 9.28 -12.41
CA VAL A 251 23.51 8.66 -11.58
C VAL A 251 23.84 7.29 -12.15
N SER A 252 25.12 7.06 -12.47
CA SER A 252 25.63 5.76 -12.89
C SER A 252 26.36 5.09 -11.73
N GLY A 253 26.18 3.78 -11.57
CA GLY A 253 26.83 2.99 -10.50
C GLY A 253 28.32 2.74 -10.70
N GLY A 254 28.99 3.52 -11.54
CA GLY A 254 30.41 3.38 -11.86
C GLY A 254 31.25 4.42 -11.12
N ALA A 255 31.82 4.04 -9.99
CA ALA A 255 33.07 4.58 -9.45
C ALA A 255 33.97 3.41 -9.07
#